data_AF-A0A8C8VV31-F1
#
_entry.id   AF-A0A8C8VV31-F1
#
_cell.length_a   1.000
_cell.length_b   1.000
_cell.length_c   1.000
_cell.angle_alpha   90.00
_cell.angle_beta   90.00
_cell.angle_gamma   90.00
#
_symmetry.space_group_name_H-M   'P 1'
#
loop_
_entity.id
_entity.type
_entity.pdbx_description
1 polymer ?
#
loop_
_entity_poly.entity_id
_entity_poly.type
_entity_poly.pdbx_seq_one_letter_code
_entity_poly.pdbx_strand_id
1 'polypeptide(L)'
;MLASVGQGYSTALLLQGRETEAARFVPQVLKMLFEEAPPRCSSGPVLCTLSLVQISPSGQTRDLLSPCLEDLPVLDVAPLGLVVKDAREVEVSDAGAASELYLKAAGSAGRHCPLLRVLAGEAGEEVEGSLPWIVSWLLEGNTCSSLLLRLDSRGSSLSLLQAALSGASEKRVQVKEVRPTLWDAVEEMRARRATLKTLRLGLLGDTLTDGGLNQLRRTLWELQVVKARGPRSHAPKGAGAEAAGLPEPQVKGKLPTYSKQGRHFAHLSEAGRREFLGSGLHHKHALRHSEEQACQVPDVALQFSLAQARRQRLREEHQIWIQEELKHLDHQEEVACKHIKGLVAEVACEERERPWKEQTALRLQVEALQAERDMAEHDLVTLYDLYVQATRARTCHLLQVFQAWQRLWEEKAVATEHHHRSLLAGVLQDSIDLALKTQELQARNQQLEQSAGRAHCAGVLPGEEPDQDHHGAAFLCPHS
;
A
#
# COMPACT_ATOMS: atom_id res chain seq x y z
N MET A 1 -18.42 6.36 25.48
CA MET A 1 -17.00 6.14 25.15
C MET A 1 -16.86 5.51 23.77
N LEU A 2 -17.55 4.40 23.46
CA LEU A 2 -17.44 3.78 22.12
C LEU A 2 -18.00 4.68 21.00
N ALA A 3 -19.11 5.38 21.25
CA ALA A 3 -19.68 6.35 20.31
C ALA A 3 -18.74 7.54 19.91
N SER A 4 -17.65 7.81 20.66
CA SER A 4 -16.69 8.86 20.26
C SER A 4 -15.74 8.40 19.16
N VAL A 5 -15.63 7.09 18.89
CA VAL A 5 -14.84 6.55 17.78
C VAL A 5 -15.37 7.07 16.44
N GLY A 6 -16.70 7.11 16.26
CA GLY A 6 -17.34 7.68 15.06
C GLY A 6 -17.15 9.20 14.89
N GLN A 7 -16.63 9.89 15.91
CA GLN A 7 -16.27 11.30 15.88
C GLN A 7 -14.76 11.52 15.68
N GLY A 8 -13.99 10.44 15.49
CA GLY A 8 -12.54 10.47 15.28
C GLY A 8 -11.69 10.38 16.56
N TYR A 9 -12.27 10.09 17.72
CA TYR A 9 -11.49 9.94 18.96
C TYR A 9 -10.93 8.52 19.10
N SER A 10 -9.64 8.41 19.41
CA SER A 10 -9.00 7.15 19.77
C SER A 10 -9.50 6.66 21.14
N THR A 11 -9.90 5.39 21.23
CA THR A 11 -10.43 4.80 22.47
C THR A 11 -9.63 3.55 22.83
N ALA A 12 -9.29 3.41 24.11
CA ALA A 12 -8.54 2.26 24.63
C ALA A 12 -9.31 1.61 25.79
N LEU A 13 -9.42 0.28 25.76
CA LEU A 13 -10.07 -0.51 26.80
C LEU A 13 -9.10 -1.59 27.27
N LEU A 14 -8.60 -1.44 28.49
CA LEU A 14 -7.70 -2.40 29.14
C LEU A 14 -8.53 -3.31 30.03
N LEU A 15 -8.47 -4.61 29.73
CA LEU A 15 -9.24 -5.63 30.42
C LEU A 15 -8.30 -6.61 31.11
N GLN A 16 -8.56 -6.86 32.39
CA GLN A 16 -7.95 -7.96 33.09
C GLN A 16 -9.02 -8.95 33.55
N GLY A 17 -8.89 -10.20 33.14
CA GLY A 17 -9.75 -11.29 33.62
C GLY A 17 -9.80 -12.44 32.63
N ARG A 18 -10.40 -13.57 33.05
CA ARG A 18 -10.74 -14.65 32.11
C ARG A 18 -12.13 -14.42 31.54
N GLU A 19 -12.23 -14.59 30.23
CA GLU A 19 -13.51 -14.62 29.50
C GLU A 19 -14.09 -16.05 29.62
N THR A 20 -14.76 -16.35 30.74
CA THR A 20 -15.26 -17.70 31.09
C THR A 20 -16.72 -17.94 30.76
N GLU A 21 -17.48 -16.92 30.35
CA GLU A 21 -18.93 -16.99 30.19
C GLU A 21 -19.37 -16.99 28.71
N ALA A 22 -20.56 -17.54 28.46
CA ALA A 22 -21.17 -17.68 27.14
C ALA A 22 -21.38 -16.34 26.41
N ALA A 23 -21.40 -15.23 27.16
CA ALA A 23 -21.48 -13.87 26.65
C ALA A 23 -20.09 -13.24 26.67
N ARG A 24 -19.26 -13.57 25.67
CA ARG A 24 -17.91 -13.02 25.52
C ARG A 24 -17.97 -11.49 25.40
N PHE A 25 -17.21 -10.79 26.23
CA PHE A 25 -17.20 -9.34 26.37
C PHE A 25 -16.61 -8.65 25.13
N VAL A 26 -15.51 -9.16 24.57
CA VAL A 26 -14.88 -8.53 23.39
C VAL A 26 -15.81 -8.55 22.17
N PRO A 27 -16.48 -9.66 21.81
CA PRO A 27 -17.53 -9.66 20.79
C PRO A 27 -18.68 -8.67 21.03
N GLN A 28 -19.09 -8.45 22.29
CA GLN A 28 -20.11 -7.44 22.60
C GLN A 28 -19.60 -6.02 22.35
N VAL A 29 -18.35 -5.72 22.72
CA VAL A 29 -17.73 -4.42 22.43
C VAL A 29 -17.61 -4.20 20.92
N LEU A 30 -17.19 -5.21 20.17
CA LEU A 30 -17.17 -5.14 18.70
C LEU A 30 -18.58 -4.87 18.15
N LYS A 31 -19.60 -5.59 18.61
CA LYS A 31 -20.99 -5.34 18.22
C LYS A 31 -21.42 -3.90 18.49
N MET A 32 -21.18 -3.38 19.69
CA MET A 32 -21.50 -2.00 20.04
C MET A 32 -20.72 -0.99 19.20
N LEU A 33 -19.46 -1.26 18.83
CA LEU A 33 -18.69 -0.37 17.95
C LEU A 33 -19.33 -0.26 16.56
N PHE A 34 -19.75 -1.37 15.95
CA PHE A 34 -20.42 -1.31 14.64
C PHE A 34 -21.82 -0.67 14.70
N GLU A 35 -22.52 -0.78 15.84
CA GLU A 35 -23.85 -0.18 16.03
C GLU A 35 -23.78 1.33 16.40
N GLU A 36 -22.84 1.73 17.26
CA GLU A 36 -22.77 3.09 17.83
C GLU A 36 -21.71 4.00 17.20
N ALA A 37 -20.72 3.44 16.49
CA ALA A 37 -19.67 4.21 15.84
C ALA A 37 -19.87 4.54 14.34
N PRO A 38 -21.05 4.34 13.67
CA PRO A 38 -21.17 4.87 12.32
C PRO A 38 -21.03 6.40 12.36
N PRO A 39 -20.26 6.99 11.43
CA PRO A 39 -20.07 8.42 11.40
C PRO A 39 -21.43 9.11 11.26
N ARG A 40 -21.72 10.02 12.19
CA ARG A 40 -22.99 10.78 12.20
C ARG A 40 -23.15 11.71 10.98
N CYS A 41 -22.07 11.92 10.24
CA CYS A 41 -22.00 12.70 9.01
C CYS A 41 -20.91 12.11 8.12
N SER A 42 -21.25 11.26 7.15
CA SER A 42 -20.36 11.03 6.02
C SER A 42 -21.14 10.71 4.74
N SER A 43 -20.91 11.52 3.71
CA SER A 43 -21.30 11.26 2.33
C SER A 43 -20.35 10.27 1.61
N GLY A 44 -19.56 9.49 2.37
CA GLY A 44 -18.49 8.64 1.84
C GLY A 44 -18.43 7.27 2.51
N PRO A 45 -17.77 6.28 1.87
CA PRO A 45 -17.64 4.93 2.38
C PRO A 45 -16.79 4.88 3.65
N VAL A 46 -17.23 4.10 4.64
CA VAL A 46 -16.51 3.84 5.88
C VAL A 46 -15.71 2.56 5.72
N LEU A 47 -14.41 2.62 6.01
CA LEU A 47 -13.54 1.45 6.02
C LEU A 47 -13.28 1.04 7.47
N CYS A 48 -13.61 -0.21 7.80
CA CYS A 48 -13.31 -0.82 9.09
C CYS A 48 -12.23 -1.88 8.92
N THR A 49 -11.14 -1.77 9.66
CA THR A 49 -10.06 -2.77 9.68
C THR A 49 -9.85 -3.32 11.08
N LEU A 50 -9.44 -4.59 11.15
CA LEU A 50 -9.11 -5.29 12.39
C LEU A 50 -7.69 -5.84 12.31
N SER A 51 -6.93 -5.63 13.38
CA SER A 51 -5.64 -6.27 13.63
C SER A 51 -5.68 -6.92 15.01
N LEU A 52 -5.04 -8.10 15.16
CA LEU A 52 -4.99 -8.84 16.41
C LEU A 52 -3.54 -9.19 16.72
N VAL A 53 -3.00 -8.62 17.80
CA VAL A 53 -1.60 -8.81 18.19
C VAL A 53 -1.54 -9.35 19.62
N GLN A 54 -0.71 -10.36 19.83
CA GLN A 54 -0.36 -10.88 21.14
C GLN A 54 0.98 -10.31 21.58
N ILE A 55 1.06 -9.87 22.83
CA ILE A 55 2.30 -9.42 23.45
C ILE A 55 2.65 -10.38 24.58
N SER A 56 3.84 -10.96 24.51
CA SER A 56 4.35 -11.86 25.54
C SER A 56 4.80 -11.06 26.78
N PRO A 57 4.97 -11.74 27.94
CA PRO A 57 5.59 -11.10 29.10
C PRO A 57 7.03 -10.63 28.86
N SER A 58 7.73 -11.20 27.87
CA SER A 58 9.07 -10.76 27.46
C SER A 58 9.04 -9.54 26.53
N GLY A 59 7.85 -9.01 26.19
CA GLY A 59 7.69 -7.87 25.28
C GLY A 59 7.70 -8.27 23.80
N GLN A 60 7.77 -9.57 23.49
CA GLN A 60 7.70 -10.05 22.11
C GLN A 60 6.27 -9.98 21.59
N THR A 61 6.14 -9.51 20.36
CA THR A 61 4.88 -9.21 19.70
C THR A 61 4.66 -10.15 18.54
N ARG A 62 3.47 -10.72 18.46
CA ARG A 62 3.10 -11.70 17.44
C ARG A 62 1.77 -11.33 16.83
N ASP A 63 1.71 -11.34 15.50
CA ASP A 63 0.45 -11.18 14.78
C ASP A 63 -0.37 -12.48 14.82
N LEU A 64 -1.58 -12.41 15.37
CA LEU A 64 -2.48 -13.57 15.46
C LEU A 64 -3.23 -13.86 14.15
N LEU A 65 -3.30 -12.90 13.23
CA LEU A 65 -3.87 -13.07 11.89
C LEU A 65 -2.83 -13.59 10.88
N SER A 66 -1.55 -13.52 11.23
CA SER A 66 -0.42 -14.04 10.45
C SER A 66 0.70 -14.54 11.38
N PRO A 67 0.53 -15.73 11.99
CA PRO A 67 1.40 -16.23 13.06
C PRO A 67 2.84 -16.56 12.63
N CYS A 68 3.19 -16.37 11.36
CA CYS A 68 4.54 -16.54 10.81
C CYS A 68 5.48 -15.36 11.13
N LEU A 69 4.93 -14.20 11.54
CA LEU A 69 5.71 -13.02 11.89
C LEU A 69 5.77 -12.87 13.42
N GLU A 70 6.98 -12.92 13.95
CA GLU A 70 7.29 -12.74 15.37
C GLU A 70 8.21 -11.52 15.55
N ASP A 71 8.21 -10.94 16.76
CA ASP A 71 9.00 -9.76 17.16
C ASP A 71 8.73 -8.48 16.34
N LEU A 72 7.45 -8.21 16.08
CA LEU A 72 6.98 -7.01 15.38
C LEU A 72 7.12 -5.71 16.20
N PRO A 73 7.89 -4.70 15.78
CA PRO A 73 8.12 -3.53 16.62
C PRO A 73 6.83 -2.72 16.82
N VAL A 74 6.55 -2.36 18.07
CA VAL A 74 5.46 -1.42 18.44
C VAL A 74 6.03 -0.01 18.50
N LEU A 75 5.37 0.92 17.83
CA LEU A 75 5.85 2.28 17.61
C LEU A 75 4.71 3.26 17.87
N ASP A 76 5.04 4.45 18.36
CA ASP A 76 4.12 5.60 18.31
C ASP A 76 4.31 6.38 17.00
N VAL A 77 3.30 6.40 16.15
CA VAL A 77 3.34 7.05 14.83
C VAL A 77 2.28 8.14 14.78
N ALA A 78 2.67 9.41 14.97
CA ALA A 78 1.74 10.52 14.79
C ALA A 78 1.23 10.62 13.33
N PRO A 79 -0.06 10.91 13.08
CA PRO A 79 -1.14 11.08 14.07
C PRO A 79 -1.85 9.75 14.45
N LEU A 80 -1.45 8.62 13.87
CA LEU A 80 -2.07 7.29 14.05
C LEU A 80 -2.01 6.75 15.49
N GLY A 81 -1.05 7.20 16.29
CA GLY A 81 -0.81 6.73 17.66
C GLY A 81 -0.06 5.40 17.70
N LEU A 82 -0.41 4.53 18.63
CA LEU A 82 0.25 3.23 18.81
C LEU A 82 -0.01 2.28 17.64
N VAL A 83 1.06 1.79 17.01
CA VAL A 83 1.02 0.91 15.84
C VAL A 83 2.00 -0.24 16.00
N VAL A 84 1.56 -1.44 15.67
CA VAL A 84 2.46 -2.59 15.48
C VAL A 84 2.85 -2.65 14.02
N LYS A 85 4.14 -2.48 13.73
CA LYS A 85 4.63 -2.49 12.35
C LYS A 85 4.43 -3.87 11.73
N ASP A 86 4.05 -3.89 10.46
CA ASP A 86 3.87 -5.11 9.66
C ASP A 86 2.80 -6.09 10.19
N ALA A 87 2.01 -5.67 11.20
CA ALA A 87 0.83 -6.40 11.63
C ALA A 87 -0.22 -6.41 10.52
N ARG A 88 -0.82 -7.57 10.28
CA ARG A 88 -1.85 -7.75 9.28
C ARG A 88 -3.12 -7.01 9.70
N GLU A 89 -3.59 -6.17 8.80
CA GLU A 89 -4.88 -5.50 8.91
C GLU A 89 -5.85 -6.14 7.92
N VAL A 90 -6.97 -6.64 8.42
CA VAL A 90 -8.02 -7.27 7.62
C VAL A 90 -9.22 -6.33 7.60
N GLU A 91 -9.74 -6.06 6.41
CA GLU A 91 -10.99 -5.32 6.25
C GLU A 91 -12.17 -6.16 6.76
N VAL A 92 -13.06 -5.54 7.52
CA VAL A 92 -14.21 -6.22 8.13
C VAL A 92 -15.49 -5.45 7.84
N SER A 93 -16.47 -6.15 7.26
CA SER A 93 -17.76 -5.58 6.87
C SER A 93 -18.73 -5.37 8.04
N ASP A 94 -18.69 -6.25 9.04
CA ASP A 94 -19.66 -6.28 10.13
C ASP A 94 -19.10 -6.86 11.44
N ALA A 95 -19.85 -6.65 12.53
CA ALA A 95 -19.48 -7.13 13.86
C ALA A 95 -19.37 -8.66 13.97
N GLY A 96 -20.12 -9.41 13.14
CA GLY A 96 -20.09 -10.87 13.13
C GLY A 96 -18.74 -11.37 12.62
N ALA A 97 -18.32 -10.88 11.46
CA ALA A 97 -17.02 -11.17 10.86
C ALA A 97 -15.85 -10.76 11.80
N ALA A 98 -15.95 -9.59 12.45
CA ALA A 98 -14.95 -9.13 13.42
C ALA A 98 -14.86 -10.09 14.62
N SER A 99 -16.01 -10.50 15.14
CA SER A 99 -16.11 -11.40 16.29
C SER A 99 -15.55 -12.77 15.94
N GLU A 100 -15.89 -13.35 14.78
CA GLU A 100 -15.35 -14.64 14.36
C GLU A 100 -13.82 -14.64 14.25
N LEU A 101 -13.24 -13.59 13.68
CA LEU A 101 -11.78 -13.44 13.59
C LEU A 101 -11.15 -13.39 14.98
N TYR A 102 -11.73 -12.62 15.90
CA TYR A 102 -11.28 -12.58 17.30
C TYR A 102 -11.37 -13.96 17.95
N LEU A 103 -12.48 -14.67 17.81
CA LEU A 103 -12.68 -15.98 18.45
C LEU A 103 -11.71 -17.04 17.92
N LYS A 104 -11.40 -17.02 16.63
CA LYS A 104 -10.39 -17.90 15.99
C LYS A 104 -9.00 -17.63 16.55
N ALA A 105 -8.63 -16.36 16.73
CA ALA A 105 -7.32 -15.96 17.25
C ALA A 105 -7.17 -16.19 18.77
N ALA A 106 -8.19 -15.82 19.55
CA ALA A 106 -8.18 -15.84 21.01
C ALA A 106 -8.08 -17.25 21.61
N GLY A 107 -8.42 -18.29 20.84
CA GLY A 107 -8.28 -19.70 21.26
C GLY A 107 -6.85 -20.13 21.61
N SER A 108 -5.84 -19.32 21.27
CA SER A 108 -4.42 -19.56 21.54
C SER A 108 -3.83 -18.70 22.67
N ALA A 109 -4.62 -17.81 23.29
CA ALA A 109 -4.12 -16.82 24.24
C ALA A 109 -3.57 -17.46 25.54
N GLY A 110 -2.31 -17.12 25.87
CA GLY A 110 -1.59 -17.67 27.02
C GLY A 110 -2.24 -17.36 28.38
N ARG A 111 -2.01 -18.24 29.36
CA ARG A 111 -2.62 -18.19 30.71
C ARG A 111 -2.16 -17.02 31.60
N HIS A 112 -1.24 -16.18 31.13
CA HIS A 112 -0.61 -15.13 31.94
C HIS A 112 -0.80 -13.74 31.30
N CYS A 113 -1.68 -12.93 31.86
CA CYS A 113 -1.81 -11.51 31.52
C CYS A 113 -0.87 -10.69 32.42
N PRO A 114 0.18 -10.05 31.86
CA PRO A 114 1.15 -9.27 32.65
C PRO A 114 0.64 -7.91 33.15
N LEU A 115 -0.62 -7.54 32.84
CA LEU A 115 -1.19 -6.21 33.13
C LEU A 115 -1.11 -5.80 34.62
N LEU A 116 -1.35 -6.72 35.56
CA LEU A 116 -1.18 -6.40 37.00
C LEU A 116 0.25 -6.03 37.35
N ARG A 117 1.22 -6.76 36.79
CA ARG A 117 2.63 -6.52 37.05
C ARG A 117 3.05 -5.16 36.52
N VAL A 118 2.50 -4.75 35.37
CA VAL A 118 2.72 -3.42 34.80
C VAL A 118 2.12 -2.33 35.69
N LEU A 119 0.85 -2.49 36.09
CA LEU A 119 0.18 -1.51 36.94
C LEU A 119 0.81 -1.40 38.33
N ALA A 120 1.42 -2.49 38.82
CA ALA A 120 2.18 -2.51 40.07
C ALA A 120 3.60 -1.90 39.93
N GLY A 121 4.05 -1.55 38.73
CA GLY A 121 5.41 -1.04 38.48
C GLY A 121 6.50 -2.11 38.49
N GLU A 122 6.12 -3.39 38.45
CA GLU A 122 7.04 -4.55 38.55
C GLU A 122 7.49 -5.09 37.17
N ALA A 123 7.11 -4.47 36.06
CA ALA A 123 7.23 -5.03 34.72
C ALA A 123 8.45 -4.56 33.89
N GLY A 124 9.47 -3.99 34.53
CA GLY A 124 10.70 -3.51 33.87
C GLY A 124 10.61 -2.04 33.44
N GLU A 125 11.65 -1.54 32.75
CA GLU A 125 11.72 -0.14 32.32
C GLU A 125 10.74 0.20 31.18
N GLU A 126 10.25 1.44 31.19
CA GLU A 126 9.37 2.00 30.15
C GLU A 126 10.18 2.42 28.91
N VAL A 127 10.69 1.45 28.17
CA VAL A 127 11.33 1.67 26.86
C VAL A 127 10.29 1.58 25.75
N GLU A 128 10.44 2.36 24.67
CA GLU A 128 9.54 2.27 23.51
C GLU A 128 9.42 0.83 23.00
N GLY A 129 8.18 0.38 22.79
CA GLY A 129 7.85 -0.99 22.40
C GLY A 129 7.71 -1.99 23.56
N SER A 130 8.14 -1.63 24.77
CA SER A 130 7.94 -2.47 25.96
C SER A 130 6.48 -2.47 26.42
N LEU A 131 6.06 -3.55 27.09
CA LEU A 131 4.71 -3.68 27.65
C LEU A 131 4.39 -2.56 28.69
N PRO A 132 5.30 -2.18 29.62
CA PRO A 132 5.08 -1.02 30.48
C PRO A 132 4.80 0.26 29.70
N TRP A 133 5.64 0.57 28.70
CA TRP A 133 5.48 1.75 27.86
C TRP A 133 4.16 1.73 27.08
N ILE A 134 3.75 0.59 26.53
CA ILE A 134 2.47 0.43 25.82
C ILE A 134 1.29 0.72 26.73
N VAL A 135 1.28 0.19 27.95
CA VAL A 135 0.19 0.40 28.92
C VAL A 135 0.14 1.86 29.37
N SER A 136 1.30 2.46 29.66
CA SER A 136 1.39 3.89 29.99
C SER A 136 0.90 4.76 28.83
N TRP A 137 1.30 4.46 27.59
CA TRP A 137 0.79 5.17 26.41
C TRP A 137 -0.73 5.04 26.25
N LEU A 138 -1.30 3.84 26.46
CA LEU A 138 -2.76 3.64 26.33
C LEU A 138 -3.57 4.41 27.38
N LEU A 139 -3.01 4.60 28.58
CA LEU A 139 -3.64 5.34 29.67
C LEU A 139 -3.40 6.85 29.56
N GLU A 140 -2.22 7.28 29.15
CA GLU A 140 -1.75 8.67 29.24
C GLU A 140 -1.66 9.38 27.87
N GLY A 141 -1.52 8.66 26.75
CA GLY A 141 -1.38 9.18 25.37
C GLY A 141 -2.67 9.77 24.79
N ASN A 142 -2.82 10.19 23.53
CA ASN A 142 -4.08 10.83 23.07
C ASN A 142 -5.26 9.84 22.87
N THR A 143 -5.83 9.31 23.97
CA THR A 143 -6.83 8.22 23.99
C THR A 143 -7.87 8.40 25.11
N CYS A 144 -9.13 8.10 24.80
CA CYS A 144 -10.17 7.86 25.80
C CYS A 144 -9.98 6.45 26.41
N SER A 145 -9.36 6.37 27.59
CA SER A 145 -9.00 5.10 28.22
C SER A 145 -9.99 4.66 29.30
N SER A 146 -10.28 3.36 29.34
CA SER A 146 -10.96 2.71 30.47
C SER A 146 -10.23 1.45 30.90
N LEU A 147 -10.21 1.18 32.21
CA LEU A 147 -9.56 0.02 32.81
C LEU A 147 -10.60 -0.78 33.58
N LEU A 148 -10.77 -2.06 33.21
CA LEU A 148 -11.63 -3.01 33.93
C LEU A 148 -10.77 -4.13 34.50
N LEU A 149 -10.71 -4.19 35.83
CA LEU A 149 -9.95 -5.19 36.58
C LEU A 149 -10.91 -6.19 37.23
N ARG A 150 -10.91 -7.44 36.74
CA ARG A 150 -11.56 -8.56 37.43
C ARG A 150 -10.59 -9.14 38.45
N LEU A 151 -10.98 -9.06 39.73
CA LEU A 151 -10.20 -9.56 40.85
C LEU A 151 -10.56 -11.02 41.11
N ASP A 152 -9.71 -11.95 40.67
CA ASP A 152 -9.86 -13.37 41.00
C ASP A 152 -9.13 -13.67 42.33
N SER A 153 -9.88 -14.04 43.37
CA SER A 153 -9.36 -14.31 44.73
C SER A 153 -8.43 -15.53 44.84
N ARG A 154 -8.38 -16.39 43.81
CA ARG A 154 -7.63 -17.66 43.82
C ARG A 154 -6.31 -17.65 43.06
N GLY A 155 -6.00 -16.60 42.29
CA GLY A 155 -4.93 -16.64 41.28
C GLY A 155 -3.79 -15.63 41.42
N SER A 156 -3.97 -14.54 42.15
CA SER A 156 -2.99 -13.44 42.25
C SER A 156 -2.61 -13.17 43.71
N SER A 157 -1.35 -12.81 43.98
CA SER A 157 -0.93 -12.42 45.33
C SER A 157 -1.62 -11.12 45.75
N LEU A 158 -2.03 -11.03 47.02
CA LEU A 158 -2.73 -9.86 47.57
C LEU A 158 -1.89 -8.58 47.45
N SER A 159 -0.57 -8.69 47.64
CA SER A 159 0.38 -7.57 47.51
C SER A 159 0.42 -7.00 46.09
N LEU A 160 0.49 -7.87 45.08
CA LEU A 160 0.47 -7.46 43.66
C LEU A 160 -0.84 -6.75 43.32
N LEU A 161 -1.98 -7.29 43.80
CA LEU A 161 -3.28 -6.66 43.58
C LEU A 161 -3.36 -5.28 44.23
N GLN A 162 -2.87 -5.14 45.46
CA GLN A 162 -2.85 -3.85 46.16
C GLN A 162 -1.95 -2.83 45.45
N ALA A 163 -0.76 -3.25 45.01
CA ALA A 163 0.15 -2.40 44.25
C ALA A 163 -0.45 -1.97 42.91
N ALA A 164 -1.06 -2.90 42.16
CA ALA A 164 -1.72 -2.61 40.89
C ALA A 164 -2.92 -1.66 41.04
N LEU A 165 -3.73 -1.82 42.10
CA LEU A 165 -4.84 -0.91 42.39
C LEU A 165 -4.33 0.48 42.77
N SER A 166 -3.23 0.57 43.53
CA SER A 166 -2.62 1.84 43.89
C SER A 166 -2.08 2.56 42.64
N GLY A 167 -1.33 1.87 41.79
CA GLY A 167 -0.82 2.43 40.53
C GLY A 167 -1.94 2.82 39.55
N ALA A 168 -3.01 2.01 39.45
CA ALA A 168 -4.18 2.36 38.65
C ALA A 168 -4.91 3.61 39.20
N SER A 169 -4.97 3.77 40.53
CA SER A 169 -5.60 4.93 41.17
C SER A 169 -4.82 6.22 40.93
N GLU A 170 -3.49 6.14 40.94
CA GLU A 170 -2.60 7.28 40.66
C GLU A 170 -2.81 7.78 39.22
N LYS A 171 -2.83 6.86 38.24
CA LYS A 171 -3.09 7.18 36.83
C LYS A 171 -4.51 7.73 36.57
N ARG A 172 -5.48 7.51 37.47
CA ARG A 172 -6.86 8.01 37.36
C ARG A 172 -7.01 9.50 37.69
N VAL A 173 -6.12 10.07 38.50
CA VAL A 173 -6.24 11.46 38.99
C VAL A 173 -5.89 12.48 37.89
N GLN A 174 -5.24 12.04 36.81
CA GLN A 174 -4.82 12.90 35.71
C GLN A 174 -5.99 13.18 34.75
N VAL A 175 -6.60 14.37 34.89
CA VAL A 175 -7.61 14.84 33.93
C VAL A 175 -6.93 15.15 32.60
N LYS A 176 -7.48 14.62 31.51
CA LYS A 176 -6.83 14.54 30.21
C LYS A 176 -7.67 15.21 29.13
N GLU A 177 -7.05 16.12 28.38
CA GLU A 177 -7.64 16.71 27.19
C GLU A 177 -7.37 15.79 25.99
N VAL A 178 -8.40 15.09 25.52
CA VAL A 178 -8.31 14.19 24.35
C VAL A 178 -8.82 14.92 23.12
N ARG A 179 -8.09 14.81 21.99
CA ARG A 179 -8.43 15.45 20.71
C ARG A 179 -8.77 14.42 19.63
N PRO A 180 -9.69 14.73 18.71
CA PRO A 180 -10.00 13.84 17.60
C PRO A 180 -8.80 13.75 16.63
N THR A 181 -8.55 12.54 16.14
CA THR A 181 -7.45 12.22 15.23
C THR A 181 -7.90 12.40 13.79
N LEU A 182 -7.83 13.64 13.30
CA LEU A 182 -8.12 13.98 11.91
C LEU A 182 -6.80 14.06 11.13
N TRP A 183 -6.68 13.26 10.06
CA TRP A 183 -5.47 13.21 9.26
C TRP A 183 -5.76 12.90 7.80
N ASP A 184 -4.91 13.41 6.91
CA ASP A 184 -4.91 13.11 5.48
C ASP A 184 -3.67 12.28 5.15
N ALA A 185 -3.89 11.05 4.69
CA ALA A 185 -2.81 10.13 4.33
C ALA A 185 -1.88 10.67 3.24
N VAL A 186 -2.40 11.43 2.28
CA VAL A 186 -1.61 12.01 1.19
C VAL A 186 -0.68 13.09 1.72
N GLU A 187 -1.19 13.97 2.58
CA GLU A 187 -0.43 15.03 3.22
C GLU A 187 0.63 14.46 4.18
N GLU A 188 0.26 13.52 5.05
CA GLU A 188 1.21 12.87 5.97
C GLU A 188 2.33 12.14 5.20
N MET A 189 1.97 11.39 4.15
CA MET A 189 2.99 10.77 3.31
C MET A 189 3.90 11.80 2.63
N ARG A 190 3.39 12.96 2.23
CA ARG A 190 4.18 14.04 1.62
C ARG A 190 5.12 14.66 2.65
N ALA A 191 4.65 14.95 3.85
CA ALA A 191 5.43 15.49 4.96
C ALA A 191 6.57 14.56 5.36
N ARG A 192 6.32 13.26 5.52
CA ARG A 192 7.37 12.27 5.82
C ARG A 192 8.36 12.12 4.67
N ARG A 193 7.91 12.17 3.41
CA ARG A 193 8.82 12.19 2.25
C ARG A 193 9.68 13.45 2.20
N ALA A 194 9.16 14.61 2.58
CA ALA A 194 9.92 15.85 2.67
C ALA A 194 10.99 15.77 3.77
N THR A 195 10.62 15.27 4.95
CA THR A 195 11.54 15.04 6.08
C THR A 195 12.64 14.06 5.72
N LEU A 196 12.32 12.98 4.99
CA LEU A 196 13.34 12.06 4.48
C LEU A 196 14.31 12.72 3.50
N LYS A 197 13.83 13.65 2.67
CA LYS A 197 14.70 14.41 1.75
C LYS A 197 15.65 15.32 2.53
N THR A 198 15.16 16.03 3.56
CA THR A 198 16.00 16.91 4.37
C THR A 198 17.03 16.11 5.18
N LEU A 199 16.63 14.99 5.79
CA LEU A 199 17.55 14.11 6.51
C LEU A 199 18.63 13.52 5.58
N ARG A 200 18.27 13.11 4.36
CA ARG A 200 19.25 12.64 3.36
C ARG A 200 20.23 13.73 2.94
N LEU A 201 19.78 14.98 2.80
CA LEU A 201 20.65 16.11 2.48
C LEU A 201 21.59 16.44 3.64
N GLY A 202 21.10 16.38 4.88
CA GLY A 202 21.92 16.59 6.08
C GLY A 202 22.99 15.50 6.27
N LEU A 203 22.68 14.25 5.90
CA LEU A 203 23.63 13.12 5.93
C LEU A 203 24.64 13.11 4.77
N LEU A 204 24.46 13.97 3.76
CA LEU A 204 25.44 14.19 2.69
C LEU A 204 26.53 15.21 3.08
N GLY A 205 26.45 15.79 4.28
CA GLY A 205 27.54 16.56 4.89
C GLY A 205 28.55 15.68 5.63
N ASP A 206 29.72 16.23 5.97
CA ASP A 206 30.91 15.47 6.39
C ASP A 206 30.85 14.75 7.76
N THR A 207 29.75 14.89 8.52
CA THR A 207 29.60 14.22 9.83
C THR A 207 28.33 13.36 9.88
N LEU A 208 28.49 12.06 9.63
CA LEU A 208 27.46 11.06 9.91
C LEU A 208 27.32 10.91 11.44
N THR A 209 26.20 11.38 11.99
CA THR A 209 25.87 11.18 13.40
C THR A 209 24.92 10.00 13.55
N ASP A 210 25.13 9.16 14.56
CA ASP A 210 24.24 8.01 14.87
C ASP A 210 22.79 8.47 15.11
N GLY A 211 22.60 9.65 15.70
CA GLY A 211 21.28 10.28 15.84
C GLY A 211 20.60 10.55 14.49
N GLY A 212 21.34 11.02 13.48
CA GLY A 212 20.82 11.28 12.14
C GLY A 212 20.39 10.00 11.40
N LEU A 213 21.16 8.91 11.55
CA LEU A 213 20.81 7.60 10.99
C LEU A 213 19.58 6.98 11.67
N ASN A 214 19.50 7.09 12.99
CA ASN A 214 18.33 6.64 13.75
C ASN A 214 17.07 7.42 13.37
N GLN A 215 17.18 8.74 13.18
CA GLN A 215 16.07 9.57 12.71
C GLN A 215 15.64 9.21 11.27
N LEU A 216 16.60 8.92 10.38
CA LEU A 216 16.30 8.45 9.03
C LEU A 216 15.59 7.10 9.05
N ARG A 217 16.06 6.16 9.86
CA ARG A 217 15.43 4.84 10.04
C ARG A 217 14.00 4.98 10.58
N ARG A 218 13.81 5.82 11.60
CA ARG A 218 12.49 6.11 12.19
C ARG A 218 11.51 6.69 11.16
N THR A 219 11.93 7.73 10.44
CA THR A 219 11.08 8.37 9.42
C THR A 219 10.76 7.46 8.24
N LEU A 220 11.66 6.54 7.89
CA LEU A 220 11.38 5.49 6.89
C LEU A 220 10.30 4.52 7.38
N TRP A 221 10.38 4.08 8.64
CA TRP A 221 9.37 3.20 9.23
C TRP A 221 8.00 3.86 9.32
N GLU A 222 7.94 5.10 9.79
CA GLU A 222 6.70 5.86 9.87
C GLU A 222 6.08 6.05 8.47
N LEU A 223 6.90 6.33 7.45
CA LEU A 223 6.42 6.40 6.07
C LEU A 223 5.87 5.05 5.57
N GLN A 224 6.48 3.93 5.95
CA GLN A 224 5.97 2.60 5.59
C GLN A 224 4.60 2.34 6.22
N VAL A 225 4.43 2.67 7.51
CA VAL A 225 3.16 2.53 8.23
C VAL A 225 2.06 3.40 7.61
N VAL A 226 2.34 4.68 7.37
CA VAL A 226 1.35 5.61 6.76
C VAL A 226 0.98 5.16 5.34
N LYS A 227 1.93 4.61 4.58
CA LYS A 227 1.65 4.03 3.26
C LYS A 227 0.71 2.84 3.36
N ALA A 228 0.97 1.90 4.28
CA ALA A 228 0.17 0.70 4.44
C ALA A 228 -1.31 1.01 4.76
N ARG A 229 -1.58 2.13 5.45
CA ARG A 229 -2.93 2.55 5.85
C ARG A 229 -3.57 3.62 4.97
N GLY A 230 -2.91 4.01 3.88
CA GLY A 230 -3.42 5.01 2.95
C GLY A 230 -4.50 4.45 2.00
N PRO A 231 -5.29 5.32 1.34
CA PRO A 231 -6.38 4.91 0.43
C PRO A 231 -5.98 3.93 -0.68
N ARG A 232 -4.71 3.95 -1.10
CA ARG A 232 -4.20 3.04 -2.15
C ARG A 232 -4.00 1.60 -1.69
N SER A 233 -3.96 1.33 -0.39
CA SER A 233 -3.69 -0.01 0.15
C SER A 233 -4.94 -0.89 0.23
N HIS A 234 -6.12 -0.26 0.24
CA HIS A 234 -7.42 -0.93 0.34
C HIS A 234 -8.23 -0.86 -0.96
N ALA A 235 -7.60 -0.48 -2.09
CA ALA A 235 -8.26 -0.58 -3.38
C ALA A 235 -8.57 -2.07 -3.66
N PRO A 236 -9.82 -2.45 -3.97
CA PRO A 236 -10.17 -3.84 -4.17
C PRO A 236 -9.32 -4.41 -5.30
N LYS A 237 -8.54 -5.43 -4.95
CA LYS A 237 -7.81 -6.25 -5.92
C LYS A 237 -8.88 -6.95 -6.76
N GLY A 238 -9.11 -6.45 -7.96
CA GLY A 238 -10.08 -7.02 -8.90
C GLY A 238 -9.83 -8.53 -9.04
N ALA A 239 -10.90 -9.29 -8.94
CA ALA A 239 -10.90 -10.75 -9.04
C ALA A 239 -10.20 -11.20 -10.33
N GLY A 240 -9.18 -12.05 -10.19
CA GLY A 240 -8.47 -12.62 -11.32
C GLY A 240 -7.30 -13.51 -10.89
N ALA A 241 -7.55 -14.81 -10.93
CA ALA A 241 -6.62 -15.94 -10.93
C ALA A 241 -5.98 -16.36 -9.59
N GLU A 242 -6.52 -17.44 -9.04
CA GLU A 242 -5.70 -18.52 -8.47
C GLU A 242 -4.49 -18.79 -9.38
N ALA A 243 -3.30 -18.63 -8.84
CA ALA A 243 -2.12 -19.32 -9.32
C ALA A 243 -1.34 -19.80 -8.10
N ALA A 244 -1.11 -21.10 -8.09
CA ALA A 244 -0.39 -21.87 -7.08
C ALA A 244 0.91 -21.20 -6.64
N GLY A 245 1.23 -21.43 -5.36
CA GLY A 245 2.35 -20.80 -4.68
C GLY A 245 3.71 -21.07 -5.31
N LEU A 246 4.60 -20.10 -5.15
CA LEU A 246 6.05 -20.25 -5.01
C LEU A 246 6.59 -19.01 -4.22
N PRO A 247 7.70 -19.16 -3.48
CA PRO A 247 8.03 -18.37 -2.29
C PRO A 247 8.71 -17.03 -2.58
N GLU A 248 8.72 -16.16 -1.56
CA GLU A 248 9.44 -14.88 -1.50
C GLU A 248 10.92 -15.03 -1.93
N PRO A 249 11.45 -14.10 -2.76
CA PRO A 249 12.86 -14.09 -3.09
C PRO A 249 13.65 -13.43 -1.95
N GLN A 250 14.53 -14.22 -1.33
CA GLN A 250 15.61 -13.72 -0.48
C GLN A 250 16.52 -12.80 -1.30
N VAL A 251 16.53 -11.50 -1.00
CA VAL A 251 17.43 -10.53 -1.63
C VAL A 251 18.78 -10.56 -0.91
N LYS A 252 19.70 -11.36 -1.43
CA LYS A 252 21.14 -11.20 -1.18
C LYS A 252 21.61 -10.02 -2.04
N GLY A 253 22.26 -9.06 -1.39
CA GLY A 253 22.51 -7.73 -1.94
C GLY A 253 23.35 -7.67 -3.22
N LYS A 254 23.05 -6.64 -4.03
CA LYS A 254 24.03 -5.77 -4.69
C LYS A 254 23.29 -4.55 -5.23
N LEU A 255 23.75 -3.39 -4.76
CA LEU A 255 23.34 -2.06 -5.22
C LEU A 255 24.00 -1.78 -6.58
N PRO A 256 23.27 -1.30 -7.61
CA PRO A 256 23.88 -0.55 -8.69
C PRO A 256 23.59 0.94 -8.47
N THR A 257 24.64 1.65 -8.07
CA THR A 257 24.80 3.10 -8.24
C THR A 257 24.49 3.49 -9.69
N TYR A 258 23.55 4.42 -9.90
CA TYR A 258 23.55 5.26 -11.10
C TYR A 258 23.35 6.72 -10.69
N SER A 259 24.44 7.47 -10.89
CA SER A 259 24.57 8.91 -10.78
C SER A 259 23.70 9.63 -11.80
N LYS A 260 23.13 10.77 -11.39
CA LYS A 260 22.53 11.76 -12.28
C LYS A 260 23.62 12.66 -12.86
N GLN A 261 23.66 12.77 -14.17
CA GLN A 261 24.14 13.92 -14.95
C GLN A 261 23.47 13.75 -16.32
N GLY A 262 22.92 14.74 -17.00
CA GLY A 262 23.02 16.19 -16.93
C GLY A 262 22.52 16.62 -18.31
N ARG A 263 21.62 17.57 -18.35
CA ARG A 263 20.87 17.98 -19.55
C ARG A 263 21.79 18.85 -20.44
N HIS A 264 21.61 18.77 -21.77
CA HIS A 264 21.78 19.83 -22.80
C HIS A 264 22.85 19.74 -23.93
N PHE A 265 22.29 19.87 -25.15
CA PHE A 265 22.73 20.52 -26.40
C PHE A 265 23.65 19.83 -27.43
N ALA A 266 23.06 19.77 -28.64
CA ALA A 266 23.58 20.10 -29.98
C ALA A 266 24.46 19.10 -30.75
N HIS A 267 23.90 18.72 -31.91
CA HIS A 267 24.53 18.45 -33.21
C HIS A 267 26.05 18.40 -33.25
N LEU A 268 26.57 17.25 -33.71
CA LEU A 268 27.61 17.21 -34.74
C LEU A 268 27.41 15.94 -35.58
N SER A 269 27.36 16.17 -36.88
CA SER A 269 27.19 15.19 -37.94
C SER A 269 28.53 14.53 -38.26
N GLU A 270 28.40 13.42 -38.99
CA GLU A 270 29.34 12.91 -40.01
C GLU A 270 30.43 11.87 -39.64
N ALA A 271 30.27 10.76 -40.37
CA ALA A 271 31.25 10.08 -41.20
C ALA A 271 32.20 9.08 -40.53
N GLY A 272 31.98 7.79 -40.84
CA GLY A 272 32.94 6.73 -40.52
C GLY A 272 32.55 5.30 -40.87
N ARG A 273 32.09 5.05 -42.10
CA ARG A 273 32.13 3.77 -42.86
C ARG A 273 32.66 2.50 -42.13
N ARG A 274 31.87 1.41 -42.11
CA ARG A 274 32.08 0.24 -43.00
C ARG A 274 30.92 -0.76 -42.96
N GLU A 275 30.57 -1.23 -44.15
CA GLU A 275 29.53 -2.17 -44.53
C GLU A 275 29.91 -3.63 -44.24
N PHE A 276 28.92 -4.50 -44.03
CA PHE A 276 28.69 -5.81 -44.68
C PHE A 276 27.26 -6.25 -44.29
N LEU A 277 26.25 -6.00 -45.13
CA LEU A 277 25.68 -6.90 -46.15
C LEU A 277 25.02 -8.18 -45.61
N GLY A 278 23.69 -8.21 -45.74
CA GLY A 278 22.82 -9.36 -45.48
C GLY A 278 21.35 -9.01 -45.75
N SER A 279 21.04 -8.76 -47.02
CA SER A 279 19.73 -8.38 -47.58
C SER A 279 18.61 -9.40 -47.34
N GLY A 280 17.35 -8.94 -47.29
CA GLY A 280 16.19 -9.86 -47.24
C GLY A 280 14.76 -9.29 -47.23
N LEU A 281 14.47 -8.24 -48.00
CA LEU A 281 13.20 -7.95 -48.71
C LEU A 281 11.85 -7.82 -47.96
N HIS A 282 11.42 -6.56 -47.85
CA HIS A 282 10.10 -5.99 -48.18
C HIS A 282 8.78 -6.72 -47.81
N HIS A 283 8.05 -6.11 -46.88
CA HIS A 283 6.66 -5.73 -47.15
C HIS A 283 6.38 -4.31 -46.68
N LYS A 284 6.15 -3.42 -47.65
CA LYS A 284 5.59 -2.08 -47.43
C LYS A 284 4.12 -2.25 -47.09
N HIS A 285 3.74 -2.00 -45.85
CA HIS A 285 2.40 -1.49 -45.55
C HIS A 285 2.50 -0.23 -44.70
N ALA A 286 1.75 0.76 -45.17
CA ALA A 286 1.54 2.07 -44.59
C ALA A 286 1.42 2.04 -43.05
N LEU A 287 2.46 2.52 -42.36
CA LEU A 287 2.42 2.74 -40.91
C LEU A 287 2.99 4.12 -40.56
N ARG A 288 2.92 5.07 -41.51
CA ARG A 288 3.36 6.46 -41.32
C ARG A 288 2.26 7.43 -40.92
N HIS A 289 1.05 6.93 -40.62
CA HIS A 289 -0.08 7.72 -40.14
C HIS A 289 -0.61 7.29 -38.78
N SER A 290 0.02 6.33 -38.09
CA SER A 290 -0.54 5.80 -36.82
C SER A 290 0.18 6.30 -35.56
N GLU A 291 1.41 6.82 -35.67
CA GLU A 291 2.16 7.29 -34.50
C GLU A 291 1.75 8.70 -34.04
N GLU A 292 1.13 9.52 -34.89
CA GLU A 292 0.55 10.82 -34.49
C GLU A 292 -0.89 10.73 -33.97
N GLN A 293 -1.55 9.57 -34.14
CA GLN A 293 -2.89 9.31 -33.61
C GLN A 293 -2.88 8.54 -32.27
N ALA A 294 -1.70 8.13 -31.79
CA ALA A 294 -1.54 7.41 -30.54
C ALA A 294 -1.66 8.36 -29.34
N CYS A 295 -2.88 8.41 -28.79
CA CYS A 295 -3.20 8.99 -27.48
C CYS A 295 -3.04 10.51 -27.36
N GLN A 296 -3.83 11.28 -28.13
CA GLN A 296 -4.34 12.51 -27.54
C GLN A 296 -5.27 12.11 -26.39
N VAL A 297 -4.71 12.01 -25.18
CA VAL A 297 -5.52 11.89 -23.97
C VAL A 297 -6.35 13.16 -23.91
N PRO A 298 -7.70 13.08 -24.00
CA PRO A 298 -8.52 14.27 -23.89
C PRO A 298 -8.22 14.93 -22.55
N ASP A 299 -7.79 16.19 -22.58
CA ASP A 299 -7.52 16.94 -21.36
C ASP A 299 -8.85 17.33 -20.71
N VAL A 300 -9.30 16.46 -19.80
CA VAL A 300 -10.55 16.63 -19.04
C VAL A 300 -10.53 17.93 -18.22
N ALA A 301 -9.36 18.38 -17.76
CA ALA A 301 -9.24 19.62 -16.99
C ALA A 301 -9.46 20.86 -17.86
N LEU A 302 -8.90 20.85 -19.08
CA LEU A 302 -9.15 21.91 -20.06
C LEU A 302 -10.65 21.98 -20.43
N GLN A 303 -11.27 20.84 -20.71
CA GLN A 303 -12.71 20.80 -21.06
C GLN A 303 -13.61 21.28 -19.92
N PHE A 304 -13.25 20.97 -18.67
CA PHE A 304 -13.95 21.50 -17.50
C PHE A 304 -13.85 23.02 -17.41
N SER A 305 -12.65 23.59 -17.63
CA SER A 305 -12.47 25.04 -17.61
C SER A 305 -13.25 25.76 -18.73
N LEU A 306 -13.33 25.14 -19.92
CA LEU A 306 -14.12 25.66 -21.05
C LEU A 306 -15.62 25.61 -20.76
N ALA A 307 -16.13 24.52 -20.19
CA ALA A 307 -17.52 24.40 -19.75
C ALA A 307 -17.86 25.47 -18.68
N GLN A 308 -16.96 25.68 -17.72
CA GLN A 308 -17.13 26.72 -16.71
C GLN A 308 -17.18 28.13 -17.32
N ALA A 309 -16.29 28.43 -18.27
CA ALA A 309 -16.29 29.72 -18.97
C ALA A 309 -17.57 29.93 -19.79
N ARG A 310 -18.08 28.90 -20.46
CA ARG A 310 -19.35 28.96 -21.22
C ARG A 310 -20.54 29.26 -20.32
N ARG A 311 -20.66 28.59 -19.17
CA ARG A 311 -21.72 28.87 -18.19
C ARG A 311 -21.62 30.26 -17.58
N GLN A 312 -20.40 30.72 -17.32
CA GLN A 312 -20.17 32.07 -16.81
C GLN A 312 -20.64 33.12 -17.81
N ARG A 313 -20.30 32.95 -19.08
CA ARG A 313 -20.76 33.82 -20.16
C ARG A 313 -22.28 33.82 -20.31
N LEU A 314 -22.93 32.65 -20.22
CA LEU A 314 -24.39 32.57 -20.31
C LEU A 314 -25.07 33.34 -19.17
N ARG A 315 -24.57 33.22 -17.93
CA ARG A 315 -25.09 33.98 -16.78
C ARG A 315 -25.03 35.48 -17.02
N GLU A 316 -23.91 35.95 -17.54
CA GLU A 316 -23.71 37.36 -17.87
C GLU A 316 -24.67 37.82 -18.96
N GLU A 317 -24.85 37.02 -20.02
CA GLU A 317 -25.80 37.29 -21.10
C GLU A 317 -27.25 37.36 -20.58
N HIS A 318 -27.67 36.40 -19.75
CA HIS A 318 -29.01 36.42 -19.13
C HIS A 318 -29.18 37.60 -18.17
N GLN A 319 -28.15 37.96 -17.40
CA GLN A 319 -28.22 39.08 -16.46
C GLN A 319 -28.35 40.43 -17.19
N ILE A 320 -27.65 40.60 -18.32
CA ILE A 320 -27.80 41.78 -19.18
C ILE A 320 -29.21 41.81 -19.79
N TRP A 321 -29.68 40.70 -20.35
CA TRP A 321 -30.99 40.62 -20.98
C TRP A 321 -32.13 40.91 -19.99
N ILE A 322 -32.10 40.34 -18.79
CA ILE A 322 -33.09 40.63 -17.73
C ILE A 322 -33.09 42.12 -17.38
N GLN A 323 -31.92 42.76 -17.29
CA GLN A 323 -31.85 44.20 -16.99
C GLN A 323 -32.39 45.07 -18.14
N GLU A 324 -32.17 44.67 -19.39
CA GLU A 324 -32.70 45.38 -20.55
C GLU A 324 -34.22 45.27 -20.65
N GLU A 325 -34.78 44.08 -20.44
CA GLU A 325 -36.23 43.86 -20.43
C GLU A 325 -36.91 44.63 -19.29
N LEU A 326 -36.31 44.64 -18.09
CA LEU A 326 -36.85 45.43 -16.96
C LEU A 326 -36.85 46.94 -17.26
N LYS A 327 -35.77 47.45 -17.88
CA LYS A 327 -35.73 48.85 -18.33
C LYS A 327 -36.82 49.12 -19.37
N HIS A 328 -37.03 48.22 -20.34
CA HIS A 328 -38.08 48.40 -21.34
C HIS A 328 -39.48 48.49 -20.71
N LEU A 329 -39.76 47.64 -19.70
CA LEU A 329 -41.00 47.66 -18.95
C LEU A 329 -41.19 48.96 -18.15
N ASP A 330 -40.13 49.50 -17.55
CA ASP A 330 -40.17 50.78 -16.84
C ASP A 330 -40.42 51.97 -17.77
N HIS A 331 -39.81 51.98 -18.97
CA HIS A 331 -40.07 53.03 -19.97
C HIS A 331 -41.50 52.95 -20.52
N GLN A 332 -42.06 51.74 -20.67
CA GLN A 332 -43.43 51.52 -21.14
C GLN A 332 -44.47 52.02 -20.13
N GLU A 333 -44.22 51.83 -18.83
CA GLU A 333 -45.03 52.39 -17.74
C GLU A 333 -44.98 53.93 -17.71
N GLU A 334 -43.78 54.52 -17.79
CA GLU A 334 -43.64 55.99 -17.83
C GLU A 334 -44.40 56.64 -18.99
N VAL A 335 -44.42 55.99 -20.16
CA VAL A 335 -45.17 56.48 -21.34
C VAL A 335 -46.68 56.31 -21.17
N ALA A 336 -47.12 55.23 -20.52
CA ALA A 336 -48.53 55.00 -20.21
C ALA A 336 -49.08 55.98 -19.15
N CYS A 337 -48.33 56.23 -18.07
CA CYS A 337 -48.70 57.18 -17.02
C CYS A 337 -48.80 58.63 -17.55
N LYS A 338 -47.92 59.04 -18.48
CA LYS A 338 -47.95 60.38 -19.10
C LYS A 338 -49.26 60.66 -19.90
N HIS A 339 -49.98 59.63 -20.33
CA HIS A 339 -51.26 59.76 -21.05
C HIS A 339 -52.49 59.86 -20.11
N ILE A 340 -52.37 59.51 -18.83
CA ILE A 340 -53.46 59.53 -17.85
C ILE A 340 -53.24 60.71 -16.88
N LYS A 341 -53.51 61.94 -17.33
CA LYS A 341 -53.45 63.12 -16.46
C LYS A 341 -54.67 63.20 -15.55
N GLY A 342 -54.57 62.62 -14.36
CA GLY A 342 -55.52 62.81 -13.25
C GLY A 342 -54.99 62.23 -11.94
N LEU A 343 -54.82 63.09 -10.92
CA LEU A 343 -54.14 62.80 -9.63
C LEU A 343 -54.70 61.59 -8.83
N VAL A 344 -55.92 61.13 -9.13
CA VAL A 344 -56.59 60.02 -8.43
C VAL A 344 -56.44 58.69 -9.18
N ALA A 345 -56.07 58.73 -10.47
CA ALA A 345 -55.84 57.53 -11.28
C ALA A 345 -54.38 57.03 -11.21
N GLU A 346 -53.41 57.90 -10.93
CA GLU A 346 -51.98 57.54 -10.78
C GLU A 346 -51.75 56.52 -9.66
N VAL A 347 -52.31 56.74 -8.47
CA VAL A 347 -52.10 55.87 -7.30
C VAL A 347 -52.74 54.48 -7.49
N ALA A 348 -53.89 54.41 -8.18
CA ALA A 348 -54.59 53.15 -8.44
C ALA A 348 -53.94 52.32 -9.57
N CYS A 349 -53.22 52.96 -10.51
CA CYS A 349 -52.43 52.27 -11.54
C CYS A 349 -51.16 51.66 -10.96
N GLU A 350 -50.42 52.39 -10.11
CA GLU A 350 -49.17 51.91 -9.51
C GLU A 350 -49.38 50.65 -8.64
N GLU A 351 -50.48 50.54 -7.90
CA GLU A 351 -50.76 49.35 -7.06
C GLU A 351 -51.09 48.10 -7.87
N ARG A 352 -51.56 48.24 -9.12
CA ARG A 352 -51.96 47.12 -9.98
C ARG A 352 -50.86 46.66 -10.93
N GLU A 353 -49.93 47.55 -11.29
CA GLU A 353 -48.86 47.28 -12.26
C GLU A 353 -47.57 46.71 -11.60
N ARG A 354 -47.28 47.06 -10.34
CA ARG A 354 -46.19 46.49 -9.53
C ARG A 354 -46.19 44.94 -9.46
N PRO A 355 -47.30 44.26 -9.11
CA PRO A 355 -47.30 42.80 -9.03
C PRO A 355 -47.08 42.13 -10.39
N TRP A 356 -47.48 42.76 -11.49
CA TRP A 356 -47.25 42.23 -12.84
C TRP A 356 -45.80 42.36 -13.29
N LYS A 357 -45.12 43.46 -12.92
CA LYS A 357 -43.67 43.63 -13.14
C LYS A 357 -42.86 42.62 -12.36
N GLU A 358 -43.17 42.41 -11.08
CA GLU A 358 -42.53 41.39 -10.25
C GLU A 358 -42.76 39.99 -10.82
N GLN A 359 -43.97 39.68 -11.27
CA GLN A 359 -44.28 38.40 -11.91
C GLN A 359 -43.50 38.19 -13.22
N THR A 360 -43.32 39.25 -14.02
CA THR A 360 -42.56 39.19 -15.27
C THR A 360 -41.07 39.05 -15.00
N ALA A 361 -40.51 39.80 -14.05
CA ALA A 361 -39.13 39.69 -13.61
C ALA A 361 -38.80 38.26 -13.13
N LEU A 362 -39.66 37.68 -12.30
CA LEU A 362 -39.51 36.32 -11.80
C LEU A 362 -39.59 35.28 -12.91
N ARG A 363 -40.47 35.49 -13.91
CA ARG A 363 -40.55 34.60 -15.08
C ARG A 363 -39.25 34.58 -15.87
N LEU A 364 -38.71 35.76 -16.21
CA LEU A 364 -37.45 35.88 -16.94
C LEU A 364 -36.29 35.24 -16.16
N GLN A 365 -36.28 35.39 -14.84
CA GLN A 365 -35.27 34.78 -13.98
C GLN A 365 -35.38 33.24 -13.93
N VAL A 366 -36.59 32.70 -13.88
CA VAL A 366 -36.80 31.24 -13.91
C VAL A 366 -36.39 30.66 -15.26
N GLU A 367 -36.73 31.32 -16.37
CA GLU A 367 -36.33 30.90 -17.73
C GLU A 367 -34.79 30.92 -17.89
N ALA A 368 -34.12 31.96 -17.41
CA ALA A 368 -32.66 32.05 -17.41
C ALA A 368 -32.01 30.92 -16.59
N LEU A 369 -32.53 30.65 -15.39
CA LEU A 369 -32.04 29.57 -14.53
C LEU A 369 -32.28 28.18 -15.13
N GLN A 370 -33.39 27.98 -15.84
CA GLN A 370 -33.67 26.73 -16.55
C GLN A 370 -32.65 26.50 -17.68
N ALA A 371 -32.38 27.51 -18.50
CA ALA A 371 -31.38 27.43 -19.56
C ALA A 371 -29.95 27.20 -19.02
N GLU A 372 -29.59 27.81 -17.89
CA GLU A 372 -28.32 27.53 -17.20
C GLU A 372 -28.23 26.09 -16.69
N ARG A 373 -29.33 25.55 -16.14
CA ARG A 373 -29.42 24.15 -15.68
C ARG A 373 -29.23 23.19 -16.85
N ASP A 374 -29.96 23.40 -17.94
CA ASP A 374 -29.92 22.53 -19.12
C ASP A 374 -28.52 22.50 -19.75
N MET A 375 -27.82 23.64 -19.80
CA MET A 375 -26.44 23.69 -20.26
C MET A 375 -25.47 23.03 -19.28
N ALA A 376 -25.66 23.20 -17.97
CA ALA A 376 -24.85 22.51 -16.97
C ALA A 376 -25.01 20.98 -17.03
N GLU A 377 -26.22 20.48 -17.30
CA GLU A 377 -26.50 19.07 -17.50
C GLU A 377 -25.82 18.53 -18.76
N HIS A 378 -25.89 19.24 -19.88
CA HIS A 378 -25.16 18.88 -21.10
C HIS A 378 -23.64 18.85 -20.90
N ASP A 379 -23.09 19.86 -20.24
CA ASP A 379 -21.66 19.91 -19.91
C ASP A 379 -21.24 18.75 -19.00
N LEU A 380 -22.08 18.36 -18.04
CA LEU A 380 -21.82 17.22 -17.16
C LEU A 380 -21.76 15.90 -17.96
N VAL A 381 -22.73 15.67 -18.84
CA VAL A 381 -22.78 14.47 -19.69
C VAL A 381 -21.54 14.38 -20.58
N THR A 382 -21.18 15.48 -21.25
CA THR A 382 -19.99 15.51 -22.13
C THR A 382 -18.69 15.29 -21.36
N LEU A 383 -18.54 15.88 -20.16
CA LEU A 383 -17.37 15.65 -19.31
C LEU A 383 -17.29 14.21 -18.80
N TYR A 384 -18.43 13.62 -18.43
CA TYR A 384 -18.48 12.22 -18.01
C TYR A 384 -18.07 11.27 -19.15
N ASP A 385 -18.59 11.47 -20.36
CA ASP A 385 -18.24 10.66 -21.52
C ASP A 385 -16.75 10.77 -21.85
N LEU A 386 -16.20 11.98 -21.82
CA LEU A 386 -14.77 12.22 -22.01
C LEU A 386 -13.92 11.53 -20.93
N TYR A 387 -14.34 11.58 -19.67
CA TYR A 387 -13.65 10.89 -18.58
C TYR A 387 -13.67 9.37 -18.78
N VAL A 388 -14.81 8.80 -19.17
CA VAL A 388 -14.95 7.36 -19.44
C VAL A 388 -14.02 6.96 -20.59
N GLN A 389 -13.98 7.73 -21.67
CA GLN A 389 -13.09 7.48 -22.81
C GLN A 389 -11.61 7.59 -22.43
N ALA A 390 -11.22 8.63 -21.70
CA ALA A 390 -9.84 8.82 -21.25
C ALA A 390 -9.40 7.68 -20.31
N THR A 391 -10.29 7.22 -19.44
CA THR A 391 -10.03 6.09 -18.53
C THR A 391 -9.87 4.79 -19.31
N ARG A 392 -10.76 4.52 -20.28
CA ARG A 392 -10.65 3.35 -21.16
C ARG A 392 -9.34 3.35 -21.96
N ALA A 393 -8.96 4.49 -22.52
CA ALA A 393 -7.69 4.63 -23.25
C ALA A 393 -6.49 4.33 -22.34
N ARG A 394 -6.48 4.85 -21.11
CA ARG A 394 -5.44 4.57 -20.12
C ARG A 394 -5.36 3.08 -19.75
N THR A 395 -6.50 2.43 -19.54
CA THR A 395 -6.53 0.99 -19.25
C THR A 395 -6.00 0.16 -20.41
N CYS A 396 -6.37 0.49 -21.66
CA CYS A 396 -5.86 -0.20 -22.84
C CYS A 396 -4.35 -0.01 -22.99
N HIS A 397 -3.86 1.21 -22.81
CA HIS A 397 -2.42 1.48 -22.88
C HIS A 397 -1.64 0.72 -21.80
N LEU A 398 -2.14 0.69 -20.57
CA LEU A 398 -1.51 -0.05 -19.47
C LEU A 398 -1.46 -1.56 -19.78
N LEU A 399 -2.54 -2.14 -20.32
CA LEU A 399 -2.56 -3.54 -20.74
C LEU A 399 -1.56 -3.83 -21.87
N GLN A 400 -1.43 -2.93 -22.85
CA GLN A 400 -0.42 -3.06 -23.91
C GLN A 400 1.00 -3.06 -23.35
N VAL A 401 1.28 -2.17 -22.39
CA VAL A 401 2.57 -2.11 -21.70
C VAL A 401 2.83 -3.42 -20.95
N PHE A 402 1.84 -3.95 -20.22
CA PHE A 402 1.99 -5.24 -19.53
C PHE A 402 2.23 -6.40 -20.49
N GLN A 403 1.52 -6.46 -21.62
CA GLN A 403 1.74 -7.49 -22.63
C GLN A 403 3.14 -7.41 -23.24
N ALA A 404 3.65 -6.20 -23.52
CA ALA A 404 5.02 -6.01 -24.01
C ALA A 404 6.06 -6.44 -22.98
N TRP A 405 5.86 -6.09 -21.71
CA TRP A 405 6.73 -6.52 -20.61
C TRP A 405 6.72 -8.03 -20.43
N GLN A 406 5.55 -8.67 -20.53
CA GLN A 406 5.44 -10.12 -20.44
C GLN A 406 6.22 -10.80 -21.55
N ARG A 407 6.06 -10.38 -22.81
CA ARG A 407 6.83 -10.92 -23.95
C ARG A 407 8.33 -10.80 -23.74
N LEU A 408 8.80 -9.65 -23.26
CA LEU A 408 10.22 -9.42 -23.00
C LEU A 408 10.77 -10.34 -21.89
N TRP A 409 9.96 -10.62 -20.87
CA TRP A 409 10.32 -11.57 -19.82
C TRP A 409 10.35 -13.01 -20.32
N GLU A 410 9.37 -13.41 -21.13
CA GLU A 410 9.32 -14.73 -21.77
C GLU A 410 10.55 -14.95 -22.67
N GLU A 411 10.86 -13.97 -23.53
CA GLU A 411 12.06 -14.00 -24.39
C GLU A 411 13.35 -14.15 -23.57
N LYS A 412 13.48 -13.37 -22.48
CA LYS A 412 14.64 -13.46 -21.59
C LYS A 412 14.73 -14.83 -20.92
N ALA A 413 13.61 -15.39 -20.45
CA ALA A 413 13.58 -16.70 -19.82
C ALA A 413 14.01 -17.79 -20.80
N VAL A 414 13.43 -17.82 -22.01
CA VAL A 414 13.79 -18.77 -23.07
C VAL A 414 15.26 -18.64 -23.45
N ALA A 415 15.78 -17.42 -23.58
CA ALA A 415 17.20 -17.19 -23.88
C ALA A 415 18.13 -17.72 -22.77
N THR A 416 17.79 -17.49 -21.50
CA THR A 416 18.58 -18.01 -20.37
C THR A 416 18.51 -19.54 -20.27
N GLU A 417 17.34 -20.13 -20.49
CA GLU A 417 17.17 -21.58 -20.50
C GLU A 417 17.96 -22.21 -21.64
N HIS A 418 17.87 -21.65 -22.85
CA HIS A 418 18.65 -22.10 -23.99
C HIS A 418 20.14 -22.04 -23.69
N HIS A 419 20.63 -20.93 -23.12
CA HIS A 419 22.03 -20.79 -22.72
C HIS A 419 22.48 -21.86 -21.72
N HIS A 420 21.69 -22.12 -20.67
CA HIS A 420 21.99 -23.16 -19.69
C HIS A 420 21.98 -24.57 -20.30
N ARG A 421 21.01 -24.88 -21.17
CA ARG A 421 20.95 -26.15 -21.89
C ARG A 421 22.17 -26.35 -22.79
N SER A 422 22.59 -25.32 -23.52
CA SER A 422 23.79 -25.36 -24.36
C SER A 422 25.06 -25.58 -23.55
N LEU A 423 25.20 -24.91 -22.39
CA LEU A 423 26.34 -25.12 -21.48
C LEU A 423 26.38 -26.55 -20.94
N LEU A 424 25.24 -27.08 -20.48
CA LEU A 424 25.15 -28.45 -20.00
C LEU A 424 25.47 -29.46 -21.10
N ALA A 425 24.99 -29.24 -22.32
CA ALA A 425 25.31 -30.09 -23.46
C ALA A 425 26.82 -30.08 -23.76
N GLY A 426 27.47 -28.91 -23.68
CA GLY A 426 28.93 -28.78 -23.84
C GLY A 426 29.70 -29.57 -22.78
N VAL A 427 29.36 -29.41 -21.50
CA VAL A 427 30.01 -30.13 -20.39
C VAL A 427 29.80 -31.65 -20.52
N LEU A 428 28.61 -32.09 -20.92
CA LEU A 428 28.33 -33.50 -21.15
C LEU A 428 29.17 -34.05 -22.31
N GLN A 429 29.28 -33.31 -23.41
CA GLN A 429 30.12 -33.72 -24.54
C GLN A 429 31.60 -33.82 -24.13
N ASP A 430 32.14 -32.82 -23.43
CA ASP A 430 33.51 -32.84 -22.93
C ASP A 430 33.76 -34.03 -21.99
N SER A 431 32.78 -34.36 -21.14
CA SER A 431 32.89 -35.52 -20.24
C SER A 431 32.92 -36.85 -20.98
N ILE A 432 32.14 -36.99 -22.06
CA ILE A 432 32.14 -38.18 -22.92
C ILE A 432 33.49 -38.30 -23.65
N ASP A 433 33.99 -37.20 -24.22
CA ASP A 433 35.27 -37.16 -24.92
C ASP A 433 36.44 -37.49 -23.98
N LEU A 434 36.40 -36.98 -22.73
CA LEU A 434 37.37 -37.33 -21.69
C LEU A 434 37.27 -38.80 -21.28
N ALA A 435 36.06 -39.33 -21.13
CA ALA A 435 35.85 -40.75 -20.80
C ALA A 435 36.39 -41.67 -21.89
N LEU A 436 36.14 -41.35 -23.17
CA LEU A 436 36.67 -42.08 -24.32
C LEU A 436 38.20 -42.06 -24.34
N LYS A 437 38.82 -40.87 -24.17
CA LYS A 437 40.29 -40.76 -24.05
C LYS A 437 40.84 -41.57 -22.88
N THR A 438 40.16 -41.55 -21.74
CA THR A 438 40.58 -42.30 -20.56
C THR A 438 40.53 -43.81 -20.82
N GLN A 439 39.47 -44.29 -21.49
CA GLN A 439 39.36 -45.70 -21.90
C GLN A 439 40.45 -46.10 -22.90
N GLU A 440 40.78 -45.23 -23.86
CA GLU A 440 41.87 -45.49 -24.81
C GLU A 440 43.23 -45.56 -24.09
N LEU A 441 43.49 -44.65 -23.14
CA LEU A 441 44.70 -44.67 -22.32
C LEU A 441 44.77 -45.93 -21.45
N GLN A 442 43.65 -46.37 -20.87
CA GLN A 442 43.59 -47.63 -20.12
C GLN A 442 43.91 -48.84 -20.99
N ALA A 443 43.36 -48.91 -22.21
CA ALA A 443 43.66 -49.99 -23.14
C ALA A 443 45.14 -50.01 -23.55
N ARG A 444 45.74 -48.83 -23.78
CA ARG A 444 47.19 -48.70 -24.06
C ARG A 444 48.05 -49.11 -22.86
N ASN A 445 47.68 -48.68 -21.65
CA ASN A 445 48.38 -49.08 -20.43
C ASN A 445 48.34 -50.60 -20.23
N GLN A 446 47.17 -51.24 -20.43
CA GLN A 446 47.04 -52.69 -20.36
C GLN A 446 47.93 -53.41 -21.40
N GLN A 447 48.02 -52.90 -22.63
CA GLN A 447 48.92 -53.45 -23.65
C GLN A 447 50.40 -53.31 -23.25
N LEU A 448 50.79 -52.18 -22.68
CA LEU A 448 52.15 -51.94 -22.20
C LEU A 448 52.48 -52.88 -21.03
N GLU A 449 51.58 -53.03 -20.06
CA GLU A 449 51.71 -53.99 -18.95
C GLU A 449 51.83 -55.43 -19.43
N GLN A 450 51.03 -55.83 -20.42
CA GLN A 450 51.14 -57.15 -21.05
C GLN A 450 52.49 -57.33 -21.78
N SER A 451 52.98 -56.29 -22.47
CA SER A 451 54.30 -56.34 -23.12
C SER A 451 55.44 -56.40 -22.12
N ALA A 452 55.32 -55.71 -20.98
CA ALA A 452 56.29 -55.72 -19.89
C ALA A 452 56.28 -57.07 -19.15
N GLY A 453 55.11 -57.65 -18.90
CA GLY A 453 54.97 -59.01 -18.36
C GLY A 453 55.54 -60.08 -19.31
N ARG A 454 55.36 -59.92 -20.63
CA ARG A 454 55.95 -60.82 -21.63
C ARG A 454 57.47 -60.68 -21.75
N ALA A 455 58.02 -59.47 -21.56
CA ALA A 455 59.45 -59.23 -21.46
C ALA A 455 60.03 -59.83 -20.15
N HIS A 456 59.26 -59.80 -19.06
CA HIS A 456 59.63 -60.44 -17.80
C HIS A 456 59.65 -61.98 -17.91
N CYS A 457 58.74 -62.59 -18.67
CA CYS A 457 58.73 -64.04 -18.94
C CYS A 457 59.80 -64.51 -19.93
N ALA A 458 60.39 -63.61 -20.73
CA ALA A 458 61.51 -63.94 -21.63
C ALA A 458 62.89 -63.92 -20.93
N GLY A 459 62.94 -63.46 -19.66
CA GLY A 459 64.18 -63.31 -18.88
C GLY A 459 64.35 -64.26 -17.71
N VAL A 460 63.52 -65.30 -17.56
CA VAL A 460 63.58 -66.21 -16.41
C VAL A 460 63.98 -67.62 -16.87
N LEU A 461 65.25 -67.97 -16.65
CA LEU A 461 65.74 -69.35 -16.59
C LEU A 461 65.23 -70.00 -15.29
N PRO A 462 64.98 -71.33 -15.25
CA PRO A 462 64.25 -71.95 -14.16
C PRO A 462 65.18 -72.18 -12.97
N GLY A 463 64.75 -71.73 -11.79
CA GLY A 463 65.44 -71.99 -10.53
C GLY A 463 64.50 -71.76 -9.36
N GLU A 464 64.04 -72.88 -8.79
CA GLU A 464 63.63 -73.06 -7.39
C GLU A 464 62.22 -72.56 -6.98
N GLU A 465 61.35 -73.55 -6.72
CA GLU A 465 60.36 -73.53 -5.64
C GLU A 465 61.05 -73.23 -4.28
N PRO A 466 60.36 -72.69 -3.23
CA PRO A 466 59.08 -73.25 -2.80
C PRO A 466 58.07 -72.33 -2.07
N ASP A 467 56.93 -72.99 -1.79
CA ASP A 467 56.09 -72.93 -0.59
C ASP A 467 54.95 -71.92 -0.39
N GLN A 468 53.88 -72.54 0.10
CA GLN A 468 52.56 -72.06 0.46
C GLN A 468 52.63 -71.05 1.61
N ASP A 469 51.77 -70.03 1.57
CA ASP A 469 50.90 -69.76 2.71
C ASP A 469 49.70 -68.91 2.34
N HIS A 470 48.55 -69.35 2.82
CA HIS A 470 47.27 -68.66 2.79
C HIS A 470 47.29 -67.45 3.74
N HIS A 471 46.64 -66.34 3.35
CA HIS A 471 45.46 -65.81 4.07
C HIS A 471 44.97 -64.47 3.49
N GLY A 472 43.65 -64.40 3.29
CA GLY A 472 42.83 -63.32 3.85
C GLY A 472 42.68 -62.02 3.05
N ALA A 473 41.66 -62.00 2.20
CA ALA A 473 41.10 -60.78 1.61
C ALA A 473 40.36 -59.91 2.64
N ALA A 474 40.54 -58.58 2.56
CA ALA A 474 39.51 -57.58 2.85
C ALA A 474 39.94 -56.19 2.33
N PHE A 475 39.45 -55.80 1.16
CA PHE A 475 39.47 -54.42 0.69
C PHE A 475 38.29 -53.66 1.32
N LEU A 476 38.60 -52.56 2.02
CA LEU A 476 37.62 -51.62 2.56
C LEU A 476 37.23 -50.60 1.48
N CYS A 477 35.93 -50.51 1.18
CA CYS A 477 35.33 -49.36 0.49
C CYS A 477 35.26 -48.15 1.43
N PRO A 478 35.46 -46.91 0.95
CA PRO A 478 35.04 -45.72 1.68
C PRO A 478 33.61 -45.34 1.29
N HIS A 479 32.79 -45.12 2.32
CA HIS A 479 31.42 -44.64 2.24
C HIS A 479 31.33 -43.13 1.98
N SER A 480 30.11 -42.77 1.57
CA SER A 480 29.49 -41.49 1.23
C SER A 480 29.75 -40.30 2.15
#